data_AF-A0A925M2H3-F1
#
_entry.id   AF-A0A925M2H3-F1
#
_cell.length_a   1.000
_cell.length_b   1.000
_cell.length_c   1.000
_cell.angle_alpha   90.00
_cell.angle_beta   90.00
_cell.angle_gamma   90.00
#
_symmetry.space_group_name_H-M   'P 1'
#
loop_
_entity.id
_entity.type
_entity.pdbx_description
1 polymer ?
#
loop_
_entity_poly.entity_id
_entity_poly.type
_entity_poly.pdbx_seq_one_letter_code
_entity_poly.pdbx_strand_id
1 'polypeptide(L)'
;AKLFQENNAQTQLNQADQLLGKAKQQYQKASSEAEKQPAIAQWQQAIDQLHQIPDQTLAARMARPRLAASERDFQQVSGLAVGNVQAGNLIGAARVFAQTAQQLNLKVPHAEVEWEENQKQWATAIDRLEKIDFKDPNYQQAQTLLASYTQSLSNVQIRLKTEQGSAQAFEEAQRLRDNLFDSIPADAKALNASQTRQLRVIADRLETIKPNTTVYAKAQVMLKAAKSRLK
;
A
#
# COMPACT_ATOMS: atom_id res chain seq x y z
N ALA A 1 57.13 -19.09 27.04
CA ALA A 1 56.42 -18.72 25.80
C ALA A 1 55.04 -19.40 25.69
N LYS A 2 54.97 -20.74 25.61
CA LYS A 2 53.70 -21.47 25.41
C LYS A 2 52.60 -21.19 26.44
N LEU A 3 52.93 -21.21 27.74
CA LEU A 3 51.96 -20.90 28.81
C LEU A 3 51.39 -19.47 28.73
N PHE A 4 52.21 -18.50 28.30
CA PHE A 4 51.78 -17.12 28.11
C PHE A 4 50.82 -16.98 26.92
N GLN A 5 51.08 -17.70 25.83
CA GLN A 5 50.21 -17.77 24.66
C GLN A 5 48.85 -18.41 25.00
N GLU A 6 48.84 -19.49 25.79
CA GLU A 6 47.61 -20.13 26.27
C GLU A 6 46.80 -19.19 27.19
N ASN A 7 47.45 -18.51 28.14
CA ASN A 7 46.77 -17.56 29.02
C ASN A 7 46.17 -16.37 28.27
N ASN A 8 46.89 -15.85 27.26
CA ASN A 8 46.40 -14.77 26.43
C ASN A 8 45.20 -15.23 25.58
N ALA A 9 45.32 -16.37 24.93
CA ALA A 9 44.24 -16.94 24.11
C ALA A 9 42.98 -17.28 24.94
N GLN A 10 43.16 -17.77 26.17
CA GLN A 10 42.05 -18.00 27.09
C GLN A 10 41.38 -16.68 27.52
N THR A 11 42.16 -15.63 27.73
CA THR A 11 41.63 -14.29 28.03
C THR A 11 40.79 -13.78 26.86
N GLN A 12 41.29 -13.90 25.63
CA GLN A 12 40.57 -13.51 24.41
C GLN A 12 39.27 -14.30 24.23
N LEU A 13 39.29 -15.61 24.45
CA LEU A 13 38.09 -16.45 24.41
C LEU A 13 37.03 -15.96 25.40
N ASN A 14 37.42 -15.71 26.66
CA ASN A 14 36.50 -15.25 27.69
C ASN A 14 35.90 -13.87 27.36
N GLN A 15 36.71 -12.96 26.80
CA GLN A 15 36.25 -11.63 26.38
C GLN A 15 35.25 -11.72 25.22
N ALA A 16 35.56 -12.53 24.21
CA ALA A 16 34.68 -12.73 23.06
C ALA A 16 33.35 -13.37 23.48
N ASP A 17 33.38 -14.36 24.38
CA ASP A 17 32.17 -14.99 24.94
C ASP A 17 31.30 -13.98 25.71
N GLN A 18 31.91 -13.11 26.53
CA GLN A 18 31.20 -12.08 27.26
C GLN A 18 30.57 -11.05 26.31
N LEU A 19 31.29 -10.63 25.28
CA LEU A 19 30.81 -9.68 24.28
C LEU A 19 29.64 -10.28 23.50
N LEU A 20 29.78 -11.52 23.03
CA LEU A 20 28.75 -12.27 22.33
C LEU A 20 27.47 -12.43 23.18
N GLY A 21 27.61 -12.78 24.45
CA GLY A 21 26.47 -12.91 25.37
C GLY A 21 25.73 -11.58 25.58
N LYS A 22 26.48 -10.48 25.76
CA LYS A 22 25.90 -9.13 25.90
C LYS A 22 25.18 -8.69 24.62
N ALA A 23 25.80 -8.91 23.46
CA ALA A 23 25.22 -8.58 22.16
C ALA A 23 23.89 -9.33 21.94
N LYS A 24 23.88 -10.66 22.18
CA LYS A 24 22.66 -11.47 22.11
C LYS A 24 21.57 -10.98 23.07
N GLN A 25 21.93 -10.64 24.30
CA GLN A 25 20.98 -10.13 25.30
C GLN A 25 20.41 -8.75 24.92
N GLN A 26 21.24 -7.84 24.42
CA GLN A 26 20.80 -6.52 23.95
C GLN A 26 19.86 -6.66 22.76
N TYR A 27 20.19 -7.53 21.81
CA TYR A 27 19.34 -7.83 20.65
C TYR A 27 17.95 -8.34 21.09
N GLN A 28 17.89 -9.22 22.09
CA GLN A 28 16.63 -9.77 22.63
C GLN A 28 15.79 -8.73 23.39
N LYS A 29 16.44 -7.78 24.08
CA LYS A 29 15.76 -6.74 24.88
C LYS A 29 15.31 -5.54 24.05
N ALA A 30 15.91 -5.32 22.88
CA ALA A 30 15.60 -4.20 22.01
C ALA A 30 14.15 -4.25 21.53
N SER A 31 13.44 -3.12 21.67
CA SER A 31 12.02 -3.01 21.35
C SER A 31 11.79 -2.60 19.90
N SER A 32 12.82 -2.04 19.25
CA SER A 32 12.77 -1.59 17.85
C SER A 32 13.97 -2.09 17.05
N GLU A 33 13.85 -2.10 15.72
CA GLU A 33 14.93 -2.54 14.82
C GLU A 33 16.14 -1.60 14.86
N ALA A 34 15.91 -0.29 15.05
CA ALA A 34 16.99 0.68 15.25
C ALA A 34 17.80 0.38 16.53
N GLU A 35 17.15 -0.05 17.60
CA GLU A 35 17.81 -0.46 18.84
C GLU A 35 18.57 -1.80 18.72
N LYS A 36 18.24 -2.63 17.73
CA LYS A 36 18.93 -3.91 17.47
C LYS A 36 20.26 -3.73 16.72
N GLN A 37 20.42 -2.64 15.95
CA GLN A 37 21.62 -2.42 15.13
C GLN A 37 22.94 -2.39 15.93
N PRO A 38 23.04 -1.69 17.07
CA PRO A 38 24.25 -1.74 17.90
C PRO A 38 24.56 -3.15 18.42
N ALA A 39 23.53 -3.94 18.73
CA ALA A 39 23.70 -5.31 19.21
C ALA A 39 24.20 -6.25 18.10
N ILE A 40 23.71 -6.08 16.86
CA ILE A 40 24.22 -6.80 15.69
C ILE A 40 25.69 -6.45 15.44
N ALA A 41 26.07 -5.17 15.51
CA ALA A 41 27.46 -4.76 15.35
C ALA A 41 28.39 -5.35 16.43
N GLN A 42 27.95 -5.37 17.69
CA GLN A 42 28.70 -6.01 18.78
C GLN A 42 28.80 -7.53 18.63
N TRP A 43 27.78 -8.17 18.06
CA TRP A 43 27.81 -9.60 17.75
C TRP A 43 28.87 -9.89 16.68
N GLN A 44 28.90 -9.14 15.58
CA GLN A 44 29.95 -9.27 14.56
C GLN A 44 31.34 -9.08 15.17
N GLN A 45 31.52 -8.06 16.00
CA GLN A 45 32.79 -7.82 16.69
C GLN A 45 33.23 -9.01 17.57
N ALA A 46 32.29 -9.68 18.23
CA ALA A 46 32.60 -10.89 19.02
C ALA A 46 33.01 -12.07 18.13
N ILE A 47 32.38 -12.23 16.96
CA ILE A 47 32.78 -13.22 15.95
C ILE A 47 34.21 -12.93 15.47
N ASP A 48 34.52 -11.67 15.16
CA ASP A 48 35.86 -11.25 14.73
C ASP A 48 36.93 -11.52 15.80
N GLN A 49 36.61 -11.31 17.08
CA GLN A 49 37.51 -11.64 18.19
C GLN A 49 37.76 -13.15 18.33
N LEU A 50 36.73 -13.99 18.10
CA LEU A 50 36.89 -15.44 18.09
C LEU A 50 37.81 -15.91 16.95
N HIS A 51 37.76 -15.26 15.78
CA HIS A 51 38.67 -15.53 14.64
C HIS A 51 40.13 -15.18 14.95
N GLN A 52 40.39 -14.24 15.85
CA GLN A 52 41.74 -13.79 16.18
C GLN A 52 42.48 -14.70 17.17
N ILE A 53 41.80 -15.69 17.76
CA ILE A 53 42.40 -16.61 18.74
C ILE A 53 43.39 -17.54 18.01
N PRO A 54 44.67 -17.62 18.45
CA PRO A 54 45.66 -18.43 17.74
C PRO A 54 45.31 -19.92 17.69
N ASP A 55 45.24 -20.49 16.48
CA ASP A 55 44.81 -21.87 16.18
C ASP A 55 45.52 -22.98 16.95
N GLN A 56 46.75 -22.71 17.39
CA GLN A 56 47.63 -23.66 18.07
C GLN A 56 47.25 -23.88 19.54
N THR A 57 46.37 -23.04 20.08
CA THR A 57 46.01 -22.97 21.50
C THR A 57 44.83 -23.88 21.84
N LEU A 58 44.69 -24.23 23.11
CA LEU A 58 43.51 -24.93 23.60
C LEU A 58 42.24 -24.07 23.43
N ALA A 59 42.36 -22.76 23.69
CA ALA A 59 41.27 -21.81 23.55
C ALA A 59 40.70 -21.79 22.12
N ALA A 60 41.52 -21.86 21.08
CA ALA A 60 41.04 -21.95 19.70
C ALA A 60 40.22 -23.22 19.43
N ARG A 61 40.63 -24.37 19.99
CA ARG A 61 39.85 -25.62 19.88
C ARG A 61 38.48 -25.50 20.53
N MET A 62 38.41 -24.79 21.66
CA MET A 62 37.14 -24.51 22.36
C MET A 62 36.30 -23.44 21.64
N ALA A 63 36.93 -22.49 20.96
CA ALA A 63 36.28 -21.42 20.21
C ALA A 63 35.60 -21.92 18.93
N ARG A 64 36.19 -22.89 18.21
CA ARG A 64 35.67 -23.41 16.93
C ARG A 64 34.17 -23.75 16.90
N PRO A 65 33.63 -24.58 17.81
CA PRO A 65 32.20 -24.87 17.81
C PRO A 65 31.33 -23.63 18.12
N ARG A 66 31.83 -22.70 18.93
CA ARG A 66 31.14 -21.45 19.27
C ARG A 66 31.12 -20.49 18.10
N LEU A 67 32.23 -20.39 17.38
CA LEU A 67 32.37 -19.57 16.19
C LEU A 67 31.39 -20.03 15.12
N ALA A 68 31.40 -21.32 14.78
CA ALA A 68 30.49 -21.89 13.77
C ALA A 68 29.01 -21.72 14.14
N ALA A 69 28.65 -21.85 15.43
CA ALA A 69 27.28 -21.59 15.88
C ALA A 69 26.93 -20.09 15.76
N SER A 70 27.85 -19.21 16.18
CA SER A 70 27.63 -17.76 16.19
C SER A 70 27.53 -17.18 14.80
N GLU A 71 28.30 -17.66 13.83
CA GLU A 71 28.23 -17.25 12.42
C GLU A 71 26.89 -17.62 11.79
N ARG A 72 26.40 -18.85 12.02
CA ARG A 72 25.07 -19.27 11.53
C ARG A 72 23.95 -18.42 12.14
N ASP A 73 23.96 -18.27 13.46
CA ASP A 73 22.97 -17.47 14.17
C ASP A 73 22.99 -16.01 13.68
N PHE A 74 24.20 -15.45 13.48
CA PHE A 74 24.39 -14.08 13.01
C PHE A 74 23.87 -13.89 11.58
N GLN A 75 24.12 -14.83 10.68
CA GLN A 75 23.57 -14.80 9.32
C GLN A 75 22.03 -14.80 9.32
N GLN A 76 21.42 -15.63 10.19
CA GLN A 76 19.97 -15.66 10.34
C GLN A 76 19.43 -14.33 10.87
N VAL A 77 20.06 -13.77 11.91
CA VAL A 77 19.62 -12.53 12.56
C VAL A 77 19.83 -11.31 11.67
N SER A 78 21.00 -11.17 11.04
CA SER A 78 21.32 -10.05 10.14
C SER A 78 20.44 -10.07 8.87
N GLY A 79 20.16 -11.25 8.30
CA GLY A 79 19.22 -11.40 7.20
C GLY A 79 17.79 -10.98 7.57
N LEU A 80 17.32 -11.38 8.76
CA LEU A 80 16.01 -10.96 9.29
C LEU A 80 15.95 -9.46 9.60
N ALA A 81 17.03 -8.87 10.11
CA ALA A 81 17.10 -7.44 10.41
C ALA A 81 17.00 -6.57 9.14
N VAL A 82 17.70 -6.94 8.08
CA VAL A 82 17.63 -6.24 6.78
C VAL A 82 16.25 -6.41 6.15
N GLY A 83 15.68 -7.63 6.19
CA GLY A 83 14.31 -7.90 5.75
C GLY A 83 13.28 -7.03 6.49
N ASN A 84 13.38 -6.96 7.82
CA ASN A 84 12.51 -6.13 8.67
C ASN A 84 12.56 -4.64 8.32
N VAL A 85 13.76 -4.08 8.08
CA VAL A 85 13.90 -2.67 7.67
C VAL A 85 13.24 -2.43 6.31
N GLN A 86 13.47 -3.34 5.36
CA GLN A 86 12.86 -3.25 4.04
C GLN A 86 11.33 -3.35 4.10
N ALA A 87 10.79 -4.33 4.83
CA ALA A 87 9.36 -4.50 5.02
C ALA A 87 8.74 -3.29 5.75
N GLY A 88 9.39 -2.78 6.80
CA GLY A 88 8.97 -1.56 7.48
C GLY A 88 8.91 -0.34 6.56
N ASN A 89 9.90 -0.17 5.69
CA ASN A 89 9.91 0.90 4.67
C ASN A 89 8.79 0.73 3.64
N LEU A 90 8.52 -0.50 3.19
CA LEU A 90 7.42 -0.80 2.27
C LEU A 90 6.05 -0.49 2.89
N ILE A 91 5.83 -0.89 4.15
CA ILE A 91 4.61 -0.58 4.92
C ILE A 91 4.46 0.93 5.13
N GLY A 92 5.53 1.61 5.52
CA GLY A 92 5.54 3.06 5.71
C GLY A 92 5.16 3.79 4.43
N ALA A 93 5.78 3.43 3.30
CA ALA A 93 5.46 3.99 2.00
C ALA A 93 3.99 3.69 1.61
N ALA A 94 3.53 2.45 1.77
CA ALA A 94 2.15 2.07 1.46
C ALA A 94 1.12 2.93 2.21
N ARG A 95 1.38 3.25 3.49
CA ARG A 95 0.51 4.14 4.29
C ARG A 95 0.44 5.56 3.73
N VAL A 96 1.54 6.11 3.22
CA VAL A 96 1.55 7.44 2.60
C VAL A 96 0.63 7.46 1.37
N PHE A 97 0.77 6.49 0.46
CA PHE A 97 -0.11 6.36 -0.72
C PHE A 97 -1.58 6.19 -0.33
N ALA A 98 -1.86 5.33 0.67
CA ALA A 98 -3.21 5.16 1.20
C ALA A 98 -3.79 6.45 1.80
N GLN A 99 -2.98 7.22 2.54
CA GLN A 99 -3.40 8.50 3.11
C GLN A 99 -3.74 9.53 2.02
N THR A 100 -2.92 9.62 0.96
CA THR A 100 -3.22 10.46 -0.20
C THR A 100 -4.54 10.05 -0.86
N ALA A 101 -4.77 8.74 -1.05
CA ALA A 101 -6.01 8.23 -1.61
C ALA A 101 -7.25 8.55 -0.75
N GLN A 102 -7.11 8.47 0.59
CA GLN A 102 -8.15 8.86 1.53
C GLN A 102 -8.46 10.36 1.47
N GLN A 103 -7.44 11.21 1.35
CA GLN A 103 -7.60 12.66 1.24
C GLN A 103 -8.34 13.07 -0.04
N LEU A 104 -8.08 12.36 -1.14
CA LEU A 104 -8.82 12.58 -2.39
C LEU A 104 -10.31 12.37 -2.17
N ASN A 105 -10.73 11.27 -1.52
CA ASN A 105 -12.14 10.94 -1.25
C ASN A 105 -12.94 11.97 -0.44
N LEU A 106 -12.30 12.96 0.20
CA LEU A 106 -12.98 14.00 0.97
C LEU A 106 -13.63 15.09 0.09
N LYS A 107 -13.31 15.14 -1.21
CA LYS A 107 -13.75 16.21 -2.12
C LYS A 107 -14.71 15.72 -3.21
N VAL A 108 -15.82 15.09 -2.81
CA VAL A 108 -16.85 14.65 -3.75
C VAL A 108 -17.80 15.78 -4.18
N PRO A 109 -18.41 15.72 -5.39
CA PRO A 109 -18.21 14.70 -6.44
C PRO A 109 -16.91 14.92 -7.21
N HIS A 110 -16.30 13.82 -7.64
CA HIS A 110 -15.04 13.80 -8.38
C HIS A 110 -15.24 13.60 -9.87
N ALA A 111 -14.45 14.31 -10.67
CA ALA A 111 -14.29 14.00 -12.07
C ALA A 111 -13.59 12.65 -12.28
N GLU A 112 -13.73 12.09 -13.48
CA GLU A 112 -13.12 10.80 -13.86
C GLU A 112 -11.61 10.76 -13.54
N VAL A 113 -10.86 11.78 -13.93
CA VAL A 113 -9.40 11.87 -13.68
C VAL A 113 -9.03 11.83 -12.20
N GLU A 114 -9.88 12.36 -11.32
CA GLU A 114 -9.64 12.35 -9.88
C GLU A 114 -9.91 10.95 -9.29
N TRP A 115 -10.88 10.22 -9.84
CA TRP A 115 -11.13 8.82 -9.48
C TRP A 115 -9.99 7.91 -9.96
N GLU A 116 -9.46 8.13 -11.16
CA GLU A 116 -8.31 7.39 -11.69
C GLU A 116 -7.05 7.61 -10.84
N GLU A 117 -6.79 8.85 -10.44
CA GLU A 117 -5.67 9.14 -9.56
C GLU A 117 -5.85 8.47 -8.19
N ASN A 118 -7.06 8.52 -7.60
CA ASN A 118 -7.35 7.81 -6.36
C ASN A 118 -7.13 6.30 -6.49
N GLN A 119 -7.57 5.70 -7.60
CA GLN A 119 -7.37 4.30 -7.92
C GLN A 119 -5.87 3.95 -7.95
N LYS A 120 -5.06 4.78 -8.63
CA LYS A 120 -3.61 4.61 -8.74
C LYS A 120 -2.92 4.67 -7.39
N GLN A 121 -3.34 5.58 -6.50
CA GLN A 121 -2.78 5.69 -5.15
C GLN A 121 -3.04 4.40 -4.34
N TRP A 122 -4.26 3.87 -4.34
CA TRP A 122 -4.56 2.58 -3.69
C TRP A 122 -3.80 1.41 -4.30
N ALA A 123 -3.75 1.32 -5.63
CA ALA A 123 -3.02 0.26 -6.32
C ALA A 123 -1.51 0.28 -5.98
N THR A 124 -0.93 1.47 -5.88
CA THR A 124 0.49 1.63 -5.49
C THR A 124 0.73 1.24 -4.03
N ALA A 125 -0.21 1.53 -3.14
CA ALA A 125 -0.12 1.07 -1.75
C ALA A 125 -0.15 -0.46 -1.65
N ILE A 126 -1.02 -1.11 -2.43
CA ILE A 126 -1.15 -2.57 -2.50
C ILE A 126 0.12 -3.21 -3.06
N ASP A 127 0.63 -2.76 -4.21
CA ASP A 127 1.85 -3.29 -4.84
C ASP A 127 3.08 -3.26 -3.90
N ARG A 128 3.16 -2.25 -3.03
CA ARG A 128 4.23 -2.18 -2.02
C ARG A 128 4.09 -3.24 -0.94
N LEU A 129 2.87 -3.52 -0.48
CA LEU A 129 2.61 -4.52 0.54
C LEU A 129 2.77 -5.95 0.01
N GLU A 130 2.46 -6.19 -1.27
CA GLU A 130 2.64 -7.50 -1.93
C GLU A 130 4.11 -7.92 -2.04
N LYS A 131 5.05 -6.96 -1.95
CA LYS A 131 6.51 -7.22 -1.99
C LYS A 131 7.08 -7.75 -0.68
N ILE A 132 6.28 -7.83 0.38
CA ILE A 132 6.72 -8.29 1.70
C ILE A 132 6.67 -9.83 1.72
N ASP A 133 7.83 -10.45 1.95
CA ASP A 133 7.97 -11.91 1.96
C ASP A 133 7.15 -12.54 3.11
N PHE A 134 6.60 -13.73 2.89
CA PHE A 134 5.79 -14.45 3.88
C PHE A 134 6.56 -14.84 5.14
N LYS A 135 7.89 -14.89 5.08
CA LYS A 135 8.78 -15.15 6.22
C LYS A 135 9.13 -13.87 6.99
N ASP A 136 8.78 -12.69 6.48
CA ASP A 136 9.04 -11.44 7.18
C ASP A 136 8.15 -11.33 8.43
N PRO A 137 8.69 -10.96 9.60
CA PRO A 137 7.91 -10.73 10.81
C PRO A 137 6.73 -9.76 10.64
N ASN A 138 6.79 -8.82 9.69
CA ASN A 138 5.74 -7.85 9.41
C ASN A 138 4.70 -8.36 8.38
N TYR A 139 4.82 -9.58 7.88
CA TYR A 139 3.91 -10.12 6.85
C TYR A 139 2.45 -10.08 7.29
N GLN A 140 2.13 -10.45 8.54
CA GLN A 140 0.76 -10.42 9.04
C GLN A 140 0.17 -9.00 9.04
N GLN A 141 0.99 -7.99 9.40
CA GLN A 141 0.59 -6.59 9.33
C GLN A 141 0.33 -6.17 7.88
N ALA A 142 1.21 -6.58 6.95
CA ALA A 142 1.03 -6.32 5.52
C ALA A 142 -0.26 -6.92 4.97
N GLN A 143 -0.58 -8.18 5.31
CA GLN A 143 -1.82 -8.85 4.90
C GLN A 143 -3.08 -8.16 5.43
N THR A 144 -3.03 -7.65 6.67
CA THR A 144 -4.15 -6.89 7.25
C THR A 144 -4.40 -5.59 6.47
N LEU A 145 -3.33 -4.87 6.12
CA LEU A 145 -3.42 -3.66 5.30
C LEU A 145 -3.87 -3.98 3.86
N LEU A 146 -3.38 -5.06 3.26
CA LEU A 146 -3.77 -5.51 1.92
C LEU A 146 -5.27 -5.74 1.81
N ALA A 147 -5.88 -6.42 2.78
CA ALA A 147 -7.34 -6.64 2.79
C ALA A 147 -8.10 -5.30 2.80
N SER A 148 -7.70 -4.37 3.68
CA SER A 148 -8.33 -3.05 3.78
C SER A 148 -8.14 -2.19 2.52
N TYR A 149 -6.93 -2.20 1.95
CA TYR A 149 -6.60 -1.39 0.77
C TYR A 149 -7.25 -1.95 -0.49
N THR A 150 -7.35 -3.28 -0.62
CA THR A 150 -8.07 -3.94 -1.73
C THR A 150 -9.56 -3.62 -1.71
N GLN A 151 -10.18 -3.61 -0.53
CA GLN A 151 -11.56 -3.17 -0.38
C GLN A 151 -11.73 -1.70 -0.78
N SER A 152 -10.80 -0.84 -0.37
CA SER A 152 -10.82 0.59 -0.71
C SER A 152 -10.66 0.83 -2.21
N LEU A 153 -9.74 0.10 -2.87
CA LEU A 153 -9.55 0.11 -4.32
C LEU A 153 -10.83 -0.31 -5.05
N SER A 154 -11.47 -1.39 -4.61
CA SER A 154 -12.71 -1.90 -5.20
C SER A 154 -13.83 -0.86 -5.15
N ASN A 155 -13.95 -0.16 -4.01
CA ASN A 155 -14.93 0.93 -3.87
C ASN A 155 -14.65 2.08 -4.84
N VAL A 156 -13.39 2.46 -5.02
CA VAL A 156 -12.98 3.51 -5.96
C VAL A 156 -13.28 3.10 -7.40
N GLN A 157 -12.99 1.85 -7.79
CA GLN A 157 -13.29 1.34 -9.13
C GLN A 157 -14.78 1.33 -9.44
N ILE A 158 -15.63 0.99 -8.47
CA ILE A 158 -17.09 1.07 -8.61
C ILE A 158 -17.53 2.52 -8.84
N ARG A 159 -16.95 3.46 -8.09
CA ARG A 159 -17.28 4.89 -8.24
C ARG A 159 -16.81 5.46 -9.57
N LEU A 160 -15.61 5.11 -10.03
CA LEU A 160 -15.11 5.49 -11.36
C LEU A 160 -16.07 5.03 -12.47
N LYS A 161 -16.46 3.75 -12.46
CA LYS A 161 -17.43 3.21 -13.43
C LYS A 161 -18.78 3.91 -13.35
N THR A 162 -19.21 4.28 -12.14
CA THR A 162 -20.46 5.00 -11.93
C THR A 162 -20.39 6.41 -12.51
N GLU A 163 -19.28 7.13 -12.30
CA GLU A 163 -19.03 8.45 -12.87
C GLU A 163 -19.03 8.40 -14.40
N GLN A 164 -18.26 7.48 -14.99
CA GLN A 164 -18.20 7.26 -16.43
C GLN A 164 -19.57 6.94 -17.03
N GLY A 165 -20.31 5.99 -16.42
CA GLY A 165 -21.64 5.62 -16.88
C GLY A 165 -22.65 6.76 -16.81
N SER A 166 -22.62 7.55 -15.73
CA SER A 166 -23.46 8.74 -15.58
C SER A 166 -23.09 9.82 -16.59
N ALA A 167 -21.79 10.08 -16.80
CA ALA A 167 -21.31 11.08 -17.76
C ALA A 167 -21.72 10.72 -19.19
N GLN A 168 -21.53 9.46 -19.60
CA GLN A 168 -21.96 8.96 -20.90
C GLN A 168 -23.48 9.07 -21.07
N ALA A 169 -24.26 8.66 -20.07
CA ALA A 169 -25.72 8.76 -20.14
C ALA A 169 -26.19 10.22 -20.26
N PHE A 170 -25.51 11.14 -19.57
CA PHE A 170 -25.80 12.57 -19.68
C PHE A 170 -25.47 13.12 -21.07
N GLU A 171 -24.31 12.78 -21.62
CA GLU A 171 -23.91 13.21 -22.97
C GLU A 171 -24.88 12.70 -24.04
N GLU A 172 -25.29 11.44 -23.97
CA GLU A 172 -26.29 10.87 -24.88
C GLU A 172 -27.64 11.58 -24.74
N ALA A 173 -28.09 11.88 -23.53
CA ALA A 173 -29.30 12.63 -23.30
C ALA A 173 -29.22 14.05 -23.89
N GLN A 174 -28.06 14.71 -23.80
CA GLN A 174 -27.83 16.01 -24.44
C GLN A 174 -27.90 15.92 -25.96
N ARG A 175 -27.24 14.95 -26.58
CA ARG A 175 -27.31 14.73 -28.04
C ARG A 175 -28.74 14.46 -28.52
N LEU A 176 -29.48 13.61 -27.80
CA LEU A 176 -30.89 13.32 -28.11
C LEU A 176 -31.76 14.57 -27.97
N ARG A 177 -31.50 15.39 -26.96
CA ARG A 177 -32.20 16.66 -26.74
C ARG A 177 -31.94 17.66 -27.86
N ASP A 178 -30.69 17.78 -28.29
CA ASP A 178 -30.32 18.72 -29.36
C ASP A 178 -30.97 18.29 -30.69
N ASN A 179 -30.93 16.99 -31.02
CA ASN A 179 -31.67 16.43 -32.16
C ASN A 179 -33.19 16.67 -32.08
N LEU A 180 -33.77 16.55 -30.88
CA LEU A 180 -35.19 16.86 -30.66
C LEU A 180 -35.46 18.34 -30.92
N PHE A 181 -34.63 19.25 -30.40
CA PHE A 181 -34.78 20.69 -30.63
C PHE A 181 -34.71 21.04 -32.12
N ASP A 182 -33.76 20.48 -32.85
CA ASP A 182 -33.62 20.72 -34.30
C ASP A 182 -34.82 20.19 -35.09
N SER A 183 -35.50 19.16 -34.57
CA SER A 183 -36.70 18.59 -35.20
C SER A 183 -37.98 19.39 -34.97
N ILE A 184 -37.96 20.40 -34.09
CA ILE A 184 -39.14 21.20 -33.74
C ILE A 184 -39.22 22.42 -34.68
N PRO A 185 -40.27 22.55 -35.51
CA PRO A 185 -40.48 23.73 -36.34
C PRO A 185 -40.56 25.01 -35.49
N ALA A 186 -40.04 26.13 -36.01
CA ALA A 186 -40.00 27.41 -35.29
C ALA A 186 -41.39 27.93 -34.86
N ASP A 187 -42.44 27.55 -35.59
CA ASP A 187 -43.84 27.91 -35.36
C ASP A 187 -44.63 26.83 -34.57
N ALA A 188 -43.95 25.76 -34.13
CA ALA A 188 -44.61 24.67 -33.43
C ALA A 188 -45.17 25.11 -32.07
N LYS A 189 -46.48 24.92 -31.88
CA LYS A 189 -47.18 25.22 -30.62
C LYS A 189 -47.10 24.08 -29.59
N ALA A 190 -46.84 22.84 -30.05
CA ALA A 190 -46.78 21.64 -29.22
C ALA A 190 -45.91 20.56 -29.88
N LEU A 191 -45.44 19.62 -29.07
CA LEU A 191 -44.71 18.44 -29.57
C LEU A 191 -45.68 17.46 -30.25
N ASN A 192 -45.28 16.91 -31.40
CA ASN A 192 -46.00 15.82 -32.04
C ASN A 192 -45.72 14.47 -31.35
N ALA A 193 -46.45 13.41 -31.74
CA ALA A 193 -46.31 12.09 -31.12
C ALA A 193 -44.88 11.50 -31.20
N SER A 194 -44.12 11.77 -32.26
CA SER A 194 -42.74 11.32 -32.39
C SER A 194 -41.81 12.07 -31.43
N GLN A 195 -41.94 13.39 -31.37
CA GLN A 195 -41.18 14.28 -30.49
C GLN A 195 -41.48 13.99 -29.01
N THR A 196 -42.74 13.71 -28.66
CA THR A 196 -43.13 13.27 -27.31
C THR A 196 -42.48 11.93 -26.93
N ARG A 197 -42.36 10.98 -27.87
CA ARG A 197 -41.63 9.72 -27.63
C ARG A 197 -40.14 9.97 -27.40
N GLN A 198 -39.51 10.81 -28.23
CA GLN A 198 -38.10 11.18 -28.05
C GLN A 198 -37.86 11.86 -26.70
N LEU A 199 -38.75 12.77 -26.29
CA LEU A 199 -38.66 13.42 -24.98
C LEU A 199 -38.77 12.42 -23.81
N ARG A 200 -39.60 11.37 -23.95
CA ARG A 200 -39.67 10.28 -22.98
C ARG A 200 -38.36 9.50 -22.92
N VAL A 201 -37.77 9.13 -24.05
CA VAL A 201 -36.45 8.46 -24.10
C VAL A 201 -35.36 9.31 -23.42
N ILE A 202 -35.37 10.63 -23.63
CA ILE A 202 -34.45 11.55 -22.94
C ILE A 202 -34.66 11.49 -21.43
N ALA A 203 -35.92 11.55 -20.96
CA ALA A 203 -36.24 11.46 -19.54
C ALA A 203 -35.78 10.13 -18.94
N ASP A 204 -36.08 9.00 -19.60
CA ASP A 204 -35.68 7.67 -19.16
C ASP A 204 -34.15 7.55 -19.06
N ARG A 205 -33.40 8.11 -20.02
CA ARG A 205 -31.93 8.12 -19.98
C ARG A 205 -31.41 8.93 -18.80
N LEU A 206 -31.98 10.12 -18.54
CA LEU A 206 -31.59 10.98 -17.42
C LEU A 206 -31.90 10.34 -16.06
N GLU A 207 -32.92 9.48 -15.95
CA GLU A 207 -33.22 8.72 -14.72
C GLU A 207 -32.16 7.67 -14.37
N THR A 208 -31.38 7.20 -15.36
CA THR A 208 -30.31 6.24 -15.09
C THR A 208 -29.08 6.85 -14.42
N ILE A 209 -28.95 8.18 -14.46
CA ILE A 209 -27.82 8.93 -13.89
C ILE A 209 -27.84 8.83 -12.37
N LYS A 210 -26.76 8.30 -11.80
CA LYS A 210 -26.65 7.99 -10.37
C LYS A 210 -26.36 9.25 -9.54
N PRO A 211 -26.81 9.30 -8.26
CA PRO A 211 -26.44 10.38 -7.35
C PRO A 211 -24.93 10.39 -7.07
N ASN A 212 -24.43 11.54 -6.60
CA ASN A 212 -23.02 11.77 -6.27
C ASN A 212 -22.04 11.68 -7.45
N THR A 213 -22.52 11.78 -8.69
CA THR A 213 -21.68 11.98 -9.88
C THR A 213 -21.65 13.45 -10.29
N THR A 214 -20.61 13.88 -11.02
CA THR A 214 -20.43 15.31 -11.36
C THR A 214 -21.60 15.89 -12.18
N VAL A 215 -22.21 15.06 -13.02
CA VAL A 215 -23.33 15.46 -13.90
C VAL A 215 -24.70 15.39 -13.23
N TYR A 216 -24.81 14.84 -12.01
CA TYR A 216 -26.11 14.51 -11.40
C TYR A 216 -27.00 15.75 -11.22
N ALA A 217 -26.46 16.85 -10.71
CA ALA A 217 -27.24 18.07 -10.49
C ALA A 217 -27.82 18.63 -11.80
N LYS A 218 -27.01 18.66 -12.87
CA LYS A 218 -27.44 19.13 -14.21
C LYS A 218 -28.47 18.18 -14.82
N ALA A 219 -28.28 16.87 -14.65
CA ALA A 219 -29.21 15.85 -15.10
C ALA A 219 -30.59 16.01 -14.45
N GLN A 220 -30.66 16.25 -13.14
CA GLN A 220 -31.93 16.44 -12.43
C GLN A 220 -32.70 17.67 -12.91
N VAL A 221 -32.00 18.77 -13.21
CA VAL A 221 -32.62 19.97 -13.81
C VAL A 221 -33.25 19.64 -15.17
N MET A 222 -32.49 18.95 -16.04
CA MET A 222 -32.97 18.57 -17.37
C MET A 222 -34.12 17.57 -17.31
N LEU A 223 -34.07 16.61 -16.38
CA LEU A 223 -35.12 15.62 -16.16
C LEU A 223 -36.42 16.29 -15.71
N LYS A 224 -36.34 17.24 -14.78
CA LYS A 224 -37.51 18.01 -14.33
C LYS A 224 -38.13 18.79 -15.49
N ALA A 225 -37.31 19.43 -16.32
CA ALA A 225 -37.81 20.15 -17.50
C ALA A 225 -38.49 19.22 -18.52
N ALA A 226 -37.90 18.04 -18.78
CA ALA A 226 -38.50 17.04 -19.67
C ALA A 226 -39.84 16.53 -19.13
N LYS A 227 -39.92 16.17 -17.85
CA LYS A 227 -41.15 15.70 -17.20
C LYS A 227 -42.26 16.76 -17.22
N SER A 228 -41.92 18.04 -17.02
CA SER A 228 -42.91 19.11 -17.09
C SER A 228 -43.50 19.29 -18.49
N ARG A 229 -42.73 19.04 -19.54
CA ARG A 229 -43.19 19.11 -20.95
C ARG A 229 -43.97 17.87 -21.40
N LEU A 230 -43.93 16.78 -20.63
CA LEU A 230 -44.69 15.55 -20.88
C LEU A 230 -46.05 15.52 -20.17
N LYS A 231 -46.32 16.49 -19.29
CA LYS A 231 -47.61 16.69 -18.61
C LYS A 231 -48.50 17.60 -19.44
#